data_AF-A0A9W8X9Q6-F1
#
_entry.id   AF-A0A9W8X9Q6-F1
#
_cell.length_a   1.000
_cell.length_b   1.000
_cell.length_c   1.000
_cell.angle_alpha   90.00
_cell.angle_beta   90.00
_cell.angle_gamma   90.00
#
_symmetry.space_group_name_H-M   'P 1'
#
loop_
_entity.id
_entity.type
_entity.pdbx_description
1 polymer ?
#
loop_
_entity_poly.entity_id
_entity_poly.type
_entity_poly.pdbx_seq_one_letter_code
_entity_poly.pdbx_strand_id
1 'polypeptide(L)'
;MSKRHSHFAKVLNKLKTDPLSITPEDARRLSEQVEVTDRRSAKIVSAVESLAMASEDIQQQLDPQTNSPPMVQVPSHTQHNLVNDLKAAVDNHPDDVTADLLKATQDIVSTMQRAVGAAHAPNPELEDDLQKELARIGPKVEAGTVTKAEADRLHSLKARAHGHTEKGGLIAQAQSVAAKRERTQSLSDSTNDGQIPTDSSNISKDQSQSPATSDTSGKFAALSLVENKPKDSPAPKVDSAHHSQIPVRHTRKGSEQKAVEAH
;
A
#
# COMPACT_ATOMS: atom_id res chain seq x y z
N MET A 1 -13.00 0.22 -61.86
CA MET A 1 -13.84 0.20 -60.64
C MET A 1 -13.15 1.00 -59.55
N SER A 2 -13.88 1.92 -58.92
CA SER A 2 -13.34 3.08 -58.19
C SER A 2 -12.71 2.70 -56.84
N LYS A 3 -11.44 3.04 -56.61
CA LYS A 3 -10.67 2.82 -55.35
C LYS A 3 -11.36 3.37 -54.09
N ARG A 4 -12.39 4.21 -54.25
CA ARG A 4 -13.16 4.82 -53.17
C ARG A 4 -14.10 3.81 -52.50
N HIS A 5 -14.75 2.92 -53.25
CA HIS A 5 -15.70 1.96 -52.68
C HIS A 5 -15.04 0.82 -51.88
N SER A 6 -13.78 0.49 -52.18
CA SER A 6 -13.05 -0.56 -51.47
C SER A 6 -12.65 -0.15 -50.05
N HIS A 7 -12.42 1.15 -49.80
CA HIS A 7 -12.06 1.64 -48.47
C HIS A 7 -13.26 1.66 -47.52
N PHE A 8 -14.40 2.17 -47.99
CA PHE A 8 -15.66 2.15 -47.24
C PHE A 8 -16.02 0.75 -46.74
N ALA A 9 -15.98 -0.24 -47.64
CA ALA A 9 -16.26 -1.64 -47.29
C ALA A 9 -15.26 -2.20 -46.26
N LYS A 10 -13.99 -1.75 -46.33
CA LYS A 10 -12.94 -2.15 -45.38
C LYS A 10 -13.21 -1.60 -43.98
N VAL A 11 -13.58 -0.32 -43.86
CA VAL A 11 -13.93 0.31 -42.57
C VAL A 11 -15.16 -0.35 -41.96
N LEU A 12 -16.19 -0.64 -42.76
CA LEU A 12 -17.36 -1.38 -42.27
C LEU A 12 -17.04 -2.80 -41.83
N ASN A 13 -16.08 -3.47 -42.49
CA ASN A 13 -15.65 -4.80 -42.09
C ASN A 13 -14.91 -4.74 -40.75
N LYS A 14 -13.97 -3.78 -40.59
CA LYS A 14 -13.30 -3.53 -39.30
C LYS A 14 -14.31 -3.24 -38.18
N LEU A 15 -15.30 -2.39 -38.42
CA LEU A 15 -16.33 -2.07 -37.42
C LEU A 15 -17.12 -3.31 -36.96
N LYS A 16 -17.26 -4.32 -37.82
CA LYS A 16 -17.93 -5.60 -37.49
C LYS A 16 -17.02 -6.59 -36.78
N THR A 17 -15.76 -6.68 -37.18
CA THR A 17 -14.83 -7.72 -36.68
C THR A 17 -14.00 -7.27 -35.49
N ASP A 18 -13.47 -6.05 -35.55
CA ASP A 18 -12.60 -5.47 -34.54
C ASP A 18 -12.72 -3.92 -34.56
N PRO A 19 -13.65 -3.35 -33.79
CA PRO A 19 -13.91 -1.91 -33.79
C PRO A 19 -12.73 -1.09 -33.24
N LEU A 20 -11.83 -1.69 -32.45
CA LEU A 20 -10.66 -1.02 -31.89
C LEU A 20 -9.52 -0.88 -32.90
N SER A 21 -9.56 -1.64 -34.01
CA SER A 21 -8.61 -1.50 -35.12
C SER A 21 -8.87 -0.31 -36.06
N ILE A 22 -9.93 0.47 -35.78
CA ILE A 22 -10.28 1.67 -36.53
C ILE A 22 -9.37 2.80 -36.09
N THR A 23 -8.72 3.42 -37.08
CA THR A 23 -7.80 4.55 -36.88
C THR A 23 -8.48 5.89 -37.20
N PRO A 24 -7.96 7.03 -36.71
CA PRO A 24 -8.48 8.35 -37.08
C PRO A 24 -8.47 8.59 -38.60
N GLU A 25 -7.47 8.04 -39.30
CA GLU A 25 -7.36 8.10 -40.76
C GLU A 25 -8.47 7.29 -41.46
N ASP A 26 -8.92 6.17 -40.88
CA ASP A 26 -10.07 5.42 -41.38
C ASP A 26 -11.37 6.22 -41.25
N ALA A 27 -11.57 6.93 -40.14
CA ALA A 27 -12.73 7.78 -39.88
C ALA A 27 -12.75 9.01 -40.82
N ARG A 28 -11.60 9.66 -41.03
CA ARG A 28 -11.47 10.78 -41.98
C ARG A 28 -11.80 10.36 -43.41
N ARG A 29 -11.31 9.20 -43.85
CA ARG A 29 -11.63 8.65 -45.18
C ARG A 29 -13.09 8.25 -45.32
N LEU A 30 -13.74 7.86 -44.22
CA LEU A 30 -15.16 7.59 -44.18
C LEU A 30 -15.98 8.87 -44.37
N SER A 31 -15.62 9.96 -43.68
CA SER A 31 -16.30 11.26 -43.82
C SER A 31 -16.15 11.88 -45.21
N GLU A 32 -15.03 11.63 -45.89
CA GLU A 32 -14.80 12.09 -47.27
C GLU A 32 -15.62 11.31 -48.32
N GLN A 33 -16.09 10.10 -47.99
CA GLN A 33 -16.78 9.21 -48.93
C GLN A 33 -18.29 9.19 -48.75
N VAL A 34 -18.77 9.52 -47.56
CA VAL A 34 -20.19 9.59 -47.25
C VAL A 34 -20.61 11.04 -47.32
N GLU A 35 -21.33 11.41 -48.39
CA GLU A 35 -22.06 12.68 -48.39
C GLU A 35 -23.11 12.61 -47.28
N VAL A 36 -22.91 13.42 -46.24
CA VAL A 36 -23.80 13.53 -45.10
C VAL A 36 -25.09 14.24 -45.54
N THR A 37 -25.95 13.49 -46.21
CA THR A 37 -27.23 13.96 -46.75
C THR A 37 -28.36 13.82 -45.75
N ASP A 38 -28.20 12.91 -44.77
CA ASP A 38 -29.22 12.56 -43.80
C ASP A 38 -28.67 12.57 -42.36
N ARG A 39 -29.55 12.82 -41.40
CA ARG A 39 -29.18 12.88 -39.97
C ARG A 39 -28.60 11.56 -39.46
N ARG A 40 -28.94 10.42 -40.08
CA ARG A 40 -28.46 9.12 -39.65
C ARG A 40 -27.02 8.87 -40.14
N SER A 41 -26.68 9.22 -41.38
CA SER A 41 -25.28 9.16 -41.83
C SER A 41 -24.37 10.10 -41.03
N ALA A 42 -24.84 11.31 -40.69
CA ALA A 42 -24.11 12.25 -39.82
C ALA A 42 -23.72 11.63 -38.47
N LYS A 43 -24.69 10.96 -37.82
CA LYS A 43 -24.47 10.27 -36.54
C LYS A 43 -23.49 9.10 -36.66
N ILE A 44 -23.55 8.36 -37.76
CA ILE A 44 -22.65 7.22 -37.99
C ILE A 44 -21.21 7.72 -38.16
N VAL A 45 -20.99 8.75 -38.97
CA VAL A 45 -19.65 9.33 -39.17
C VAL A 45 -19.11 9.87 -37.85
N SER A 46 -19.90 10.64 -37.10
CA SER A 46 -19.51 11.18 -35.79
C SER A 46 -19.21 10.09 -34.75
N ALA A 47 -19.98 9.00 -34.73
CA ALA A 47 -19.74 7.88 -33.84
C ALA A 47 -18.45 7.12 -34.20
N VAL A 48 -18.16 6.95 -35.48
CA VAL A 48 -16.93 6.30 -35.95
C VAL A 48 -15.70 7.17 -35.65
N GLU A 49 -15.82 8.49 -35.80
CA GLU A 49 -14.76 9.43 -35.42
C GLU A 49 -14.48 9.43 -33.92
N SER A 50 -15.54 9.47 -33.10
CA SER A 50 -15.42 9.39 -31.63
C SER A 50 -14.80 8.06 -31.18
N LEU A 51 -15.17 6.96 -31.83
CA LEU A 51 -14.60 5.64 -31.58
C LEU A 51 -13.12 5.57 -31.96
N ALA A 52 -12.73 6.19 -33.09
CA ALA A 52 -11.34 6.22 -33.54
C ALA A 52 -10.43 7.04 -32.63
N MET A 53 -10.93 8.13 -32.03
CA MET A 53 -10.19 8.89 -31.03
C MET A 53 -10.04 8.11 -29.72
N ALA A 54 -11.12 7.45 -29.27
CA ALA A 54 -11.07 6.64 -28.06
C ALA A 54 -10.19 5.38 -28.21
N SER A 55 -10.15 4.77 -29.40
CA SER A 55 -9.28 3.62 -29.66
C SER A 55 -7.81 4.01 -29.64
N GLU A 56 -7.46 5.20 -30.14
CA GLU A 56 -6.10 5.74 -30.08
C GLU A 56 -5.66 5.99 -28.63
N ASP A 57 -6.52 6.60 -27.79
CA ASP A 57 -6.22 6.80 -26.37
C ASP A 57 -6.00 5.47 -25.63
N ILE A 58 -6.83 4.46 -25.92
CA ILE A 58 -6.70 3.12 -25.33
C ILE A 58 -5.41 2.43 -25.81
N GLN A 59 -5.02 2.61 -27.08
CA GLN A 59 -3.79 2.04 -27.63
C GLN A 59 -2.53 2.78 -27.14
N GLN A 60 -2.60 4.10 -26.94
CA GLN A 60 -1.50 4.88 -26.34
C GLN A 60 -1.30 4.55 -24.86
N GLN A 61 -2.34 4.07 -24.15
CA GLN A 61 -2.20 3.50 -22.82
C GLN A 61 -1.57 2.10 -22.80
N LEU A 62 -1.52 1.39 -23.93
CA LEU A 62 -0.79 0.13 -24.09
C LEU A 62 0.61 0.41 -24.61
N ASP A 63 1.54 0.68 -23.69
CA ASP A 63 2.97 0.80 -24.00
C ASP A 63 3.50 -0.54 -24.60
N PRO A 64 4.05 -0.57 -25.83
CA PRO A 64 4.44 -1.81 -26.52
C PRO A 64 5.65 -2.54 -25.91
N GLN A 65 6.19 -2.08 -24.78
CA GLN A 65 7.35 -2.69 -24.11
C GLN A 65 7.01 -3.51 -22.85
N THR A 66 5.77 -3.50 -22.37
CA THR A 66 5.39 -4.30 -21.20
C THR A 66 4.18 -5.15 -21.49
N ASN A 67 4.39 -6.45 -21.68
CA ASN A 67 3.38 -7.52 -21.69
C ASN A 67 2.71 -7.69 -20.30
N SER A 68 2.30 -6.59 -19.67
CA SER A 68 1.63 -6.55 -18.38
C SER A 68 0.26 -5.92 -18.59
N PRO A 69 -0.83 -6.50 -18.05
CA PRO A 69 -2.14 -5.87 -18.10
C PRO A 69 -2.06 -4.46 -17.49
N PRO A 70 -2.82 -3.48 -18.00
CA PRO A 70 -2.71 -2.09 -17.59
C PRO A 70 -2.87 -2.02 -16.08
N MET A 71 -1.83 -1.51 -15.43
CA MET A 71 -1.93 -1.09 -14.03
C MET A 71 -3.12 -0.14 -13.96
N VAL A 72 -4.17 -0.59 -13.28
CA VAL A 72 -5.19 0.23 -12.66
C VAL A 72 -4.50 1.48 -12.15
N GLN A 73 -4.76 2.64 -12.76
CA GLN A 73 -4.31 3.92 -12.23
C GLN A 73 -4.62 3.92 -10.73
N VAL A 74 -3.57 4.04 -9.92
CA VAL A 74 -3.68 3.98 -8.47
C VAL A 74 -4.71 5.03 -8.06
N PRO A 75 -5.86 4.64 -7.46
CA PRO A 75 -6.97 5.55 -7.15
C PRO A 75 -6.55 6.80 -6.34
N SER A 76 -5.41 6.73 -5.66
CA SER A 76 -4.84 7.77 -4.82
C SER A 76 -4.50 9.06 -5.56
N HIS A 77 -4.00 9.00 -6.80
CA HIS A 77 -3.66 10.23 -7.55
C HIS A 77 -4.91 10.97 -8.01
N THR A 78 -5.97 10.24 -8.35
CA THR A 78 -7.26 10.79 -8.76
C THR A 78 -7.97 11.48 -7.58
N GLN A 79 -7.87 10.93 -6.38
CA GLN A 79 -8.47 11.53 -5.17
C GLN A 79 -7.85 12.90 -4.84
N HIS A 80 -6.52 13.02 -4.90
CA HIS A 80 -5.85 14.29 -4.60
C HIS A 80 -6.22 15.40 -5.60
N ASN A 81 -6.34 15.05 -6.89
CA ASN A 81 -6.76 16.00 -7.92
C ASN A 81 -8.19 16.47 -7.71
N LEU A 82 -9.13 15.56 -7.41
CA LEU A 82 -10.52 15.92 -7.11
C LEU A 82 -10.66 16.85 -5.90
N VAL A 83 -9.85 16.66 -4.86
CA VAL A 83 -9.83 17.55 -3.68
C VAL A 83 -9.33 18.94 -4.05
N ASN A 84 -8.30 19.03 -4.91
CA ASN A 84 -7.80 20.31 -5.40
C ASN A 84 -8.82 21.02 -6.30
N ASP A 85 -9.51 20.28 -7.16
CA ASP A 85 -10.55 20.82 -8.02
C ASP A 85 -11.74 21.33 -7.19
N LEU A 86 -12.16 20.57 -6.16
CA LEU A 86 -13.20 21.01 -5.23
C LEU A 86 -12.78 22.28 -4.49
N LYS A 87 -11.52 22.36 -4.04
CA LYS A 87 -10.98 23.56 -3.41
C LYS A 87 -11.02 24.76 -4.36
N ALA A 88 -10.55 24.59 -5.60
CA ALA A 88 -10.56 25.65 -6.61
C ALA A 88 -11.99 26.09 -6.95
N ALA A 89 -12.96 25.17 -7.01
CA ALA A 89 -14.35 25.50 -7.25
C ALA A 89 -14.95 26.34 -6.11
N VAL A 90 -14.70 25.96 -4.85
CA VAL A 90 -15.15 26.71 -3.66
C VAL A 90 -14.52 28.11 -3.60
N ASP A 91 -13.23 28.23 -3.93
CA ASP A 91 -12.53 29.52 -3.95
C ASP A 91 -13.09 30.48 -5.03
N ASN A 92 -13.52 29.96 -6.18
CA ASN A 92 -14.07 30.77 -7.28
C ASN A 92 -15.56 31.07 -7.12
N HIS A 93 -16.30 30.23 -6.39
CA HIS A 93 -17.75 30.33 -6.24
C HIS A 93 -18.20 30.10 -4.78
N PRO A 94 -17.85 31.01 -3.85
CA PRO A 94 -18.18 30.84 -2.43
C PRO A 94 -19.68 30.87 -2.15
N ASP A 95 -20.46 31.57 -2.97
CA ASP A 95 -21.92 31.69 -2.81
C ASP A 95 -22.66 30.38 -3.14
N ASP A 96 -22.02 29.48 -3.90
CA ASP A 96 -22.57 28.16 -4.24
C ASP A 96 -22.38 27.13 -3.10
N VAL A 97 -21.68 27.51 -2.01
CA VAL A 97 -21.47 26.66 -0.85
C VAL A 97 -22.73 26.64 0.02
N THR A 98 -23.53 25.59 -0.15
CA THR A 98 -24.73 25.36 0.66
C THR A 98 -24.43 24.61 1.96
N ALA A 99 -25.33 24.70 2.94
CA ALA A 99 -25.23 23.96 4.19
C ALA A 99 -25.20 22.43 3.96
N ASP A 100 -25.92 21.94 2.95
CA ASP A 100 -25.95 20.53 2.58
C ASP A 100 -24.59 20.07 2.01
N LEU A 101 -23.95 20.89 1.18
CA LEU A 101 -22.61 20.61 0.67
C LEU A 101 -21.59 20.53 1.80
N LEU A 102 -21.64 21.48 2.74
CA LEU A 102 -20.75 21.51 3.90
C LEU A 102 -20.91 20.25 4.77
N LYS A 103 -22.16 19.84 5.02
CA LYS A 103 -22.48 18.61 5.75
C LYS A 103 -21.96 17.37 5.02
N ALA A 104 -22.17 17.27 3.70
CA ALA A 104 -21.66 16.17 2.89
C ALA A 104 -20.12 16.09 2.93
N THR A 105 -19.42 17.23 2.82
CA THR A 105 -17.96 17.28 2.95
C THR A 105 -17.51 16.83 4.35
N GLN A 106 -18.20 17.25 5.41
CA GLN A 106 -17.89 16.83 6.78
C GLN A 106 -18.10 15.32 7.00
N ASP A 107 -19.16 14.74 6.43
CA ASP A 107 -19.42 13.30 6.48
C ASP A 107 -18.32 12.50 5.75
N ILE A 108 -17.86 13.01 4.60
CA ILE A 108 -16.72 12.45 3.85
C ILE A 108 -15.45 12.53 4.69
N VAL A 109 -15.12 13.69 5.25
CA VAL A 109 -13.94 13.87 6.12
C VAL A 109 -14.01 12.94 7.33
N SER A 110 -15.17 12.79 7.97
CA SER A 110 -15.36 11.87 9.09
C SER A 110 -15.14 10.42 8.69
N THR A 111 -15.57 10.05 7.48
CA THR A 111 -15.34 8.71 6.90
C THR A 111 -13.86 8.49 6.59
N MET A 112 -13.18 9.49 6.01
CA MET A 112 -11.75 9.44 5.75
C MET A 112 -10.94 9.36 7.05
N GLN A 113 -11.27 10.16 8.05
CA GLN A 113 -10.66 10.11 9.38
C GLN A 113 -10.88 8.75 10.04
N ARG A 114 -12.07 8.15 9.89
CA ARG A 114 -12.32 6.79 10.38
C ARG A 114 -11.54 5.74 9.59
N ALA A 115 -11.39 5.88 8.27
CA ALA A 115 -10.62 4.93 7.48
C ALA A 115 -9.13 5.00 7.82
N VAL A 116 -8.58 6.20 7.95
CA VAL A 116 -7.21 6.45 8.42
C VAL A 116 -7.05 5.95 9.87
N GLY A 117 -8.04 6.25 10.71
CA GLY A 117 -8.08 5.84 12.11
C GLY A 117 -8.35 4.35 12.32
N ALA A 118 -8.98 3.64 11.38
CA ALA A 118 -9.21 2.19 11.43
C ALA A 118 -7.98 1.42 10.93
N ALA A 119 -7.24 1.97 9.96
CA ALA A 119 -5.91 1.48 9.60
C ALA A 119 -4.88 1.67 10.75
N HIS A 120 -5.16 2.59 11.67
CA HIS A 120 -4.37 2.86 12.88
C HIS A 120 -5.13 2.59 14.18
N ALA A 121 -6.25 1.87 14.13
CA ALA A 121 -7.03 1.61 15.33
C ALA A 121 -6.27 0.61 16.19
N PRO A 122 -6.30 0.76 17.53
CA PRO A 122 -5.81 -0.27 18.40
C PRO A 122 -6.50 -1.59 18.06
N ASN A 123 -5.72 -2.60 17.67
CA ASN A 123 -6.26 -3.93 17.40
C ASN A 123 -6.53 -4.60 18.76
N PRO A 124 -7.78 -4.68 19.24
CA PRO A 124 -8.05 -5.20 20.57
C PRO A 124 -7.64 -6.67 20.71
N GLU A 125 -7.60 -7.42 19.61
CA GLU A 125 -7.12 -8.81 19.61
C GLU A 125 -5.60 -8.92 19.85
N LEU A 126 -4.82 -7.90 19.47
CA LEU A 126 -3.37 -7.87 19.72
C LEU A 126 -3.03 -7.38 21.14
N GLU A 127 -3.99 -6.75 21.83
CA GLU A 127 -3.85 -6.29 23.21
C GLU A 127 -3.63 -7.48 24.15
N ASP A 128 -4.41 -8.55 23.98
CA ASP A 128 -4.29 -9.77 24.79
C ASP A 128 -2.91 -10.43 24.64
N ASP A 129 -2.40 -10.47 23.41
CA ASP A 129 -1.07 -11.02 23.12
C ASP A 129 0.05 -10.10 23.60
N LEU A 130 -0.13 -8.78 23.51
CA LEU A 130 0.78 -7.80 24.10
C LEU A 130 0.83 -7.96 25.62
N GLN A 131 -0.30 -8.15 26.29
CA GLN A 131 -0.38 -8.27 27.73
C GLN A 131 0.24 -9.59 28.23
N LYS A 132 -0.01 -10.70 27.52
CA LYS A 132 0.71 -11.98 27.78
C LYS A 132 2.22 -11.81 27.63
N GLU A 133 2.65 -11.08 26.60
CA GLU A 133 4.07 -10.87 26.35
C GLU A 133 4.72 -9.96 27.39
N LEU A 134 4.03 -8.91 27.83
CA LEU A 134 4.45 -8.05 28.95
C LEU A 134 4.60 -8.85 30.24
N ALA A 135 3.63 -9.71 30.57
CA ALA A 135 3.71 -10.58 31.74
C ALA A 135 4.88 -11.58 31.66
N ARG A 136 5.21 -12.07 30.45
CA ARG A 136 6.32 -12.98 30.21
C ARG A 136 7.69 -12.30 30.28
N ILE A 137 7.80 -11.06 29.79
CA ILE A 137 9.06 -10.32 29.70
C ILE A 137 9.37 -9.52 30.97
N GLY A 138 8.36 -9.07 31.71
CA GLY A 138 8.53 -8.33 32.98
C GLY A 138 9.61 -8.91 33.92
N PRO A 139 9.50 -10.17 34.37
CA PRO A 139 10.51 -10.76 35.25
C PRO A 139 11.89 -10.92 34.58
N LYS A 140 11.96 -11.04 33.25
CA LYS A 140 13.23 -11.13 32.50
C LYS A 140 13.93 -9.78 32.41
N VAL A 141 13.17 -8.68 32.33
CA VAL A 141 13.72 -7.30 32.37
C VAL A 141 14.37 -7.06 33.71
N GLU A 142 13.69 -7.39 34.81
CA GLU A 142 14.22 -7.26 36.18
C GLU A 142 15.46 -8.13 36.39
N ALA A 143 15.45 -9.37 35.89
CA ALA A 143 16.59 -10.26 35.95
C ALA A 143 17.74 -9.89 34.98
N GLY A 144 17.53 -8.94 34.07
CA GLY A 144 18.52 -8.56 33.06
C GLY A 144 18.77 -9.62 31.98
N THR A 145 17.86 -10.58 31.80
CA THR A 145 18.02 -11.76 30.93
C THR A 145 17.26 -11.67 29.60
N VAL A 146 16.70 -10.51 29.27
CA VAL A 146 15.97 -10.29 28.01
C VAL A 146 16.89 -10.49 26.80
N THR A 147 16.38 -11.19 25.79
CA THR A 147 17.06 -11.34 24.49
C THR A 147 16.58 -10.29 23.49
N LYS A 148 17.41 -10.00 22.47
CA LYS A 148 17.08 -9.04 21.39
C LYS A 148 15.78 -9.40 20.68
N ALA A 149 15.61 -10.68 20.32
CA ALA A 149 14.40 -11.18 19.67
C ALA A 149 13.13 -10.96 20.50
N GLU A 150 13.21 -11.11 21.83
CA GLU A 150 12.08 -10.84 22.74
C GLU A 150 11.77 -9.35 22.82
N ALA A 151 12.79 -8.50 22.90
CA ALA A 151 12.61 -7.05 22.93
C ALA A 151 12.02 -6.52 21.61
N ASP A 152 12.49 -7.03 20.46
CA ASP A 152 12.00 -6.65 19.13
C ASP A 152 10.58 -7.16 18.88
N ARG A 153 10.26 -8.38 19.35
CA ARG A 153 8.90 -8.93 19.28
C ARG A 153 7.92 -8.09 20.10
N LEU A 154 8.29 -7.72 21.33
CA LEU A 154 7.46 -6.89 22.20
C LEU A 154 7.27 -5.48 21.63
N HIS A 155 8.33 -4.89 21.05
CA HIS A 155 8.25 -3.60 20.36
C HIS A 155 7.32 -3.66 19.14
N SER A 156 7.44 -4.71 18.32
CA SER A 156 6.58 -4.92 17.15
C SER A 156 5.11 -5.12 17.54
N LEU A 157 4.84 -5.87 18.62
CA LEU A 157 3.49 -6.05 19.15
C LEU A 157 2.88 -4.72 19.62
N LYS A 158 3.60 -3.92 20.42
CA LYS A 158 3.10 -2.61 20.85
C LYS A 158 2.91 -1.64 19.68
N ALA A 159 3.82 -1.63 18.72
CA ALA A 159 3.68 -0.79 17.54
C ALA A 159 2.42 -1.14 16.73
N ARG A 160 2.05 -2.42 16.64
CA ARG A 160 0.82 -2.86 15.97
C ARG A 160 -0.45 -2.68 16.81
N ALA A 161 -0.34 -2.79 18.14
CA ALA A 161 -1.47 -2.64 19.05
C ALA A 161 -1.82 -1.18 19.35
N HIS A 162 -0.83 -0.27 19.39
CA HIS A 162 -1.06 1.12 19.79
C HIS A 162 -0.50 2.17 18.82
N GLY A 163 0.24 1.77 17.78
CA GLY A 163 0.90 2.71 16.85
C GLY A 163 2.05 3.52 17.46
N HIS A 164 2.17 3.58 18.79
CA HIS A 164 3.19 4.36 19.49
C HIS A 164 3.81 3.58 20.66
N THR A 165 5.11 3.75 20.85
CA THR A 165 5.81 3.25 22.04
C THR A 165 6.11 4.40 22.98
N GLU A 166 5.55 4.34 24.19
CA GLU A 166 5.84 5.31 25.23
C GLU A 166 7.33 5.28 25.59
N LYS A 167 7.95 6.46 25.61
CA LYS A 167 9.36 6.62 26.02
C LYS A 167 9.49 6.29 27.50
N GLY A 168 10.29 5.29 27.84
CA GLY A 168 10.57 4.90 29.23
C GLY A 168 9.69 3.78 29.81
N GLY A 169 8.74 3.23 29.04
CA GLY A 169 7.97 2.06 29.46
C GLY A 169 8.79 0.75 29.47
N LEU A 170 8.15 -0.34 29.89
CA LEU A 170 8.77 -1.67 30.03
C LEU A 170 9.47 -2.15 28.73
N ILE A 171 8.97 -1.73 27.56
CA ILE A 171 9.60 -2.01 26.26
C ILE A 171 10.94 -1.29 26.08
N ALA A 172 11.01 -0.02 26.45
CA ALA A 172 12.27 0.73 26.39
C ALA A 172 13.30 0.12 27.34
N GLN A 173 12.86 -0.34 28.52
CA GLN A 173 13.71 -1.09 29.46
C GLN A 173 14.16 -2.43 28.88
N ALA A 174 13.25 -3.19 28.27
CA ALA A 174 13.56 -4.47 27.61
C ALA A 174 14.61 -4.31 26.49
N GLN A 175 14.47 -3.28 25.64
CA GLN A 175 15.44 -2.95 24.60
C GLN A 175 16.79 -2.52 25.18
N SER A 176 16.79 -1.71 26.25
CA SER A 176 18.02 -1.29 26.93
C SER A 176 18.77 -2.47 27.55
N VAL A 177 18.05 -3.37 28.22
CA VAL A 177 18.60 -4.60 28.82
C VAL A 177 19.16 -5.52 27.74
N ALA A 178 18.42 -5.75 26.66
CA ALA A 178 18.87 -6.58 25.54
C ALA A 178 20.14 -5.99 24.89
N ALA A 179 20.17 -4.69 24.63
CA ALA A 179 21.33 -4.01 24.06
C ALA A 179 22.55 -4.03 25.00
N LYS A 180 22.33 -3.86 26.31
CA LYS A 180 23.40 -3.98 27.32
C LYS A 180 23.98 -5.39 27.34
N ARG A 181 23.12 -6.42 27.26
CA ARG A 181 23.54 -7.81 27.21
C ARG A 181 24.33 -8.14 25.95
N GLU A 182 23.86 -7.70 24.77
CA GLU A 182 24.56 -7.87 23.50
C GLU A 182 25.98 -7.31 23.58
N ARG A 183 26.14 -6.10 24.14
CA ARG A 183 27.47 -5.52 24.37
C ARG A 183 28.34 -6.38 25.30
N THR A 184 27.81 -6.86 26.42
CA THR A 184 28.59 -7.68 27.35
C THR A 184 29.00 -9.03 26.76
N GLN A 185 28.14 -9.63 25.92
CA GLN A 185 28.44 -10.91 25.25
C GLN A 185 29.49 -10.74 24.15
N SER A 186 29.43 -9.64 23.39
CA SER A 186 30.46 -9.32 22.39
C SER A 186 31.83 -9.03 23.03
N LEU A 187 31.88 -8.48 24.25
CA LEU A 187 33.14 -8.22 24.96
C LEU A 187 33.76 -9.49 25.58
N SER A 188 32.96 -10.51 25.90
CA SER A 188 33.47 -11.77 26.46
C SER A 188 34.09 -12.72 25.42
N ASP A 189 33.83 -12.52 24.13
CA ASP A 189 34.42 -13.31 23.04
C ASP A 189 35.81 -12.81 22.60
N SER A 190 36.29 -11.68 23.14
CA SER A 190 37.57 -11.08 22.76
C SER A 190 38.77 -11.50 23.64
N THR A 191 38.62 -12.55 24.45
CA THR A 191 39.69 -13.07 25.33
C THR A 191 40.04 -14.51 24.98
N ASN A 192 40.61 -14.73 23.79
CA ASN A 192 41.52 -15.83 23.49
C ASN A 192 42.09 -15.77 22.06
N ASP A 193 42.75 -14.68 21.70
CA ASP A 193 43.88 -14.82 20.77
C ASP A 193 44.99 -13.85 21.16
N GLY A 194 46.10 -14.42 21.59
CA GLY A 194 47.23 -13.69 22.16
C GLY A 194 48.11 -13.10 21.08
N GLN A 195 48.53 -11.85 21.29
CA GLN A 195 49.89 -11.41 20.97
C GLN A 195 50.20 -10.09 21.66
N ILE A 196 51.05 -10.18 22.69
CA ILE A 196 51.92 -9.08 23.12
C ILE A 196 53.04 -9.01 22.06
N PRO A 197 53.32 -7.83 21.49
CA PRO A 197 54.55 -7.15 21.89
C PRO A 197 54.32 -5.68 22.24
N THR A 198 54.99 -5.30 23.32
CA THR A 198 55.40 -3.96 23.72
C THR A 198 55.90 -3.10 22.55
N ASP A 199 55.47 -1.83 22.44
CA ASP A 199 56.40 -0.70 22.68
C ASP A 199 55.68 0.66 22.78
N SER A 200 56.13 1.39 23.79
CA SER A 200 56.15 2.83 24.09
C SER A 200 55.48 3.92 23.22
N SER A 201 54.88 4.86 23.97
CA SER A 201 54.96 6.33 23.85
C SER A 201 53.96 7.11 22.95
N ASN A 202 53.11 7.91 23.63
CA ASN A 202 52.89 9.37 23.48
C ASN A 202 51.41 9.73 23.74
N ILE A 203 51.08 10.36 24.87
CA ILE A 203 51.13 11.82 25.16
C ILE A 203 49.86 12.57 24.68
N SER A 204 49.23 13.24 25.65
CA SER A 204 48.26 14.35 25.61
C SER A 204 46.83 14.03 25.15
N LYS A 205 45.78 14.16 25.98
CA LYS A 205 45.21 15.37 26.63
C LYS A 205 44.75 16.40 25.60
N ASP A 206 43.48 16.37 25.21
CA ASP A 206 42.58 17.49 25.49
C ASP A 206 41.10 17.14 25.29
N GLN A 207 40.29 17.90 26.02
CA GLN A 207 38.86 17.89 26.18
C GLN A 207 38.19 18.76 25.09
N SER A 208 36.89 18.51 24.87
CA SER A 208 35.87 19.49 24.44
C SER A 208 35.37 19.49 22.99
N GLN A 209 34.10 19.07 22.90
CA GLN A 209 32.96 19.78 22.29
C GLN A 209 32.71 19.76 20.76
N SER A 210 31.48 19.29 20.48
CA SER A 210 30.55 19.60 19.38
C SER A 210 30.75 18.99 17.99
N PRO A 211 29.75 18.26 17.45
CA PRO A 211 29.68 17.94 16.03
C PRO A 211 28.81 18.97 15.30
N ALA A 212 29.44 19.76 14.43
CA ALA A 212 28.77 20.50 13.37
C ALA A 212 29.16 19.87 12.02
N THR A 213 28.14 19.35 11.34
CA THR A 213 27.94 19.21 9.89
C THR A 213 29.17 19.23 8.98
N SER A 214 29.40 18.13 8.26
CA SER A 214 29.86 18.21 6.88
C SER A 214 29.44 16.98 6.09
N ASP A 215 28.72 17.25 5.00
CA ASP A 215 28.49 16.38 3.87
C ASP A 215 29.68 15.48 3.53
N THR A 216 29.39 14.23 3.21
CA THR A 216 30.31 13.45 2.37
C THR A 216 29.49 12.61 1.40
N SER A 217 29.20 13.26 0.27
CA SER A 217 29.06 12.60 -1.02
C SER A 217 30.25 11.67 -1.25
N GLY A 218 29.98 10.38 -1.39
CA GLY A 218 31.03 9.36 -1.48
C GLY A 218 30.51 8.02 -1.98
N LYS A 219 30.46 7.88 -3.30
CA LYS A 219 30.83 6.68 -4.07
C LYS A 219 30.29 5.34 -3.53
N PHE A 220 29.09 4.95 -4.00
CA PHE A 220 28.70 3.55 -3.99
C PHE A 220 29.46 2.80 -5.10
N ALA A 221 30.51 2.08 -4.70
CA ALA A 221 31.14 1.07 -5.51
C ALA A 221 30.23 -0.17 -5.60
N ALA A 222 30.09 -0.66 -6.83
CA ALA A 222 29.35 -1.87 -7.16
C ALA A 222 29.92 -3.09 -6.42
N LEU A 223 29.04 -3.82 -5.73
CA LEU A 223 29.29 -5.18 -5.25
C LEU A 223 28.23 -6.12 -5.84
N SER A 224 28.68 -6.77 -6.90
CA SER A 224 28.42 -8.15 -7.34
C SER A 224 27.30 -8.91 -6.63
N LEU A 225 26.21 -9.10 -7.37
CA LEU A 225 25.12 -10.00 -7.07
C LEU A 225 25.58 -11.44 -7.31
N VAL A 226 25.88 -12.17 -6.23
CA VAL A 226 26.07 -13.64 -6.28
C VAL A 226 24.70 -14.30 -6.30
N GLU A 227 24.40 -14.89 -7.44
CA GLU A 227 23.21 -15.66 -7.76
C GLU A 227 23.22 -17.00 -7.01
N ASN A 228 22.47 -17.09 -5.91
CA ASN A 228 22.24 -18.36 -5.21
C ASN A 228 20.99 -19.05 -5.78
N LYS A 229 21.23 -20.11 -6.57
CA LYS A 229 20.23 -21.12 -6.95
C LYS A 229 19.70 -21.86 -5.71
N PRO A 230 18.38 -21.95 -5.48
CA PRO A 230 17.83 -22.92 -4.56
C PRO A 230 17.77 -24.31 -5.21
N LYS A 231 18.34 -25.25 -4.47
CA LYS A 231 18.47 -26.68 -4.75
C LYS A 231 17.17 -27.40 -4.40
N ASP A 232 16.82 -28.37 -5.24
CA ASP A 232 15.77 -29.38 -5.01
C ASP A 232 15.63 -29.82 -3.56
N SER A 233 14.38 -29.86 -3.07
CA SER A 233 13.97 -30.86 -2.08
C SER A 233 12.48 -31.18 -2.20
N PRO A 234 12.10 -32.46 -2.00
CA PRO A 234 10.87 -33.05 -2.48
C PRO A 234 9.67 -32.84 -1.53
N ALA A 235 8.48 -32.80 -2.14
CA ALA A 235 7.19 -32.73 -1.46
C ALA A 235 6.91 -33.95 -0.57
N PRO A 236 6.43 -33.76 0.67
CA PRO A 236 5.79 -34.82 1.43
C PRO A 236 4.29 -34.93 1.10
N LYS A 237 3.83 -36.17 1.15
CA LYS A 237 2.52 -36.69 0.79
C LYS A 237 1.40 -36.06 1.64
N VAL A 238 0.31 -35.75 0.96
CA VAL A 238 -1.01 -35.46 1.54
C VAL A 238 -1.67 -36.77 1.94
N ASP A 239 -1.81 -37.00 3.24
CA ASP A 239 -2.70 -38.03 3.79
C ASP A 239 -3.87 -37.36 4.52
N SER A 240 -5.06 -37.65 3.98
CA SER A 240 -6.32 -37.97 4.64
C SER A 240 -6.79 -37.24 5.91
N ALA A 241 -8.00 -36.71 5.74
CA ALA A 241 -9.16 -36.87 6.61
C ALA A 241 -9.07 -36.38 8.07
N HIS A 242 -9.92 -35.41 8.42
CA HIS A 242 -10.93 -35.64 9.44
C HIS A 242 -12.07 -34.62 9.33
N HIS A 243 -13.22 -35.18 8.95
CA HIS A 243 -14.57 -34.66 9.08
C HIS A 243 -14.86 -34.28 10.53
N SER A 244 -15.22 -33.03 10.80
CA SER A 244 -15.82 -32.61 12.07
C SER A 244 -17.05 -31.75 11.80
N GLN A 245 -18.20 -32.42 11.89
CA GLN A 245 -19.53 -31.82 11.98
C GLN A 245 -19.61 -30.95 13.22
N ILE A 246 -19.94 -29.67 13.05
CA ILE A 246 -20.35 -28.78 14.13
C ILE A 246 -21.89 -28.81 14.17
N PRO A 247 -22.51 -29.21 15.29
CA PRO A 247 -23.97 -29.17 15.43
C PRO A 247 -24.46 -27.75 15.70
N VAL A 248 -25.36 -27.27 14.83
CA VAL A 248 -26.13 -26.03 14.99
C VAL A 248 -27.12 -26.22 16.15
N ARG A 249 -26.90 -25.54 17.27
CA ARG A 249 -27.88 -25.45 18.37
C ARG A 249 -28.93 -24.38 18.05
N HIS A 250 -30.16 -24.82 17.81
CA HIS A 250 -31.34 -23.98 17.91
C HIS A 250 -31.66 -23.68 19.39
N THR A 251 -31.79 -22.39 19.72
CA THR A 251 -32.57 -21.90 20.87
C THR A 251 -33.63 -20.97 20.27
N ARG A 252 -34.88 -21.42 20.12
CA ARG A 252 -35.99 -21.50 21.10
C ARG A 252 -36.41 -20.14 21.68
N LYS A 253 -37.47 -19.61 21.06
CA LYS A 253 -38.68 -18.95 21.62
C LYS A 253 -38.56 -18.24 22.99
N GLY A 254 -38.90 -16.97 22.98
CA GLY A 254 -39.87 -16.32 23.89
C GLY A 254 -40.31 -15.00 23.21
N SER A 255 -41.59 -14.72 22.90
CA SER A 255 -42.70 -14.36 23.83
C SER A 255 -42.22 -13.31 24.84
N GLU A 256 -42.87 -12.20 25.12
CA GLU A 256 -44.23 -11.70 24.90
C GLU A 256 -44.28 -10.33 25.60
N GLN A 257 -45.14 -9.41 25.14
CA GLN A 257 -45.76 -8.32 25.93
C GLN A 257 -44.79 -7.19 26.39
N LYS A 258 -45.19 -5.92 26.57
CA LYS A 258 -46.48 -5.31 26.88
C LYS A 258 -46.41 -3.80 26.60
N ALA A 259 -47.58 -3.21 26.38
CA ALA A 259 -47.88 -1.78 26.26
C ALA A 259 -47.55 -0.96 27.53
N VAL A 260 -47.90 0.34 27.47
CA VAL A 260 -48.10 1.36 28.54
C VAL A 260 -46.99 2.44 28.49
N GLU A 261 -47.20 3.76 28.52
CA GLU A 261 -48.33 4.70 28.46
C GLU A 261 -47.71 6.13 28.59
N ALA A 262 -48.43 7.13 28.07
CA ALA A 262 -48.42 8.57 28.41
C ALA A 262 -47.10 9.33 28.70
N HIS A 263 -46.86 10.39 27.92
CA HIS A 263 -47.11 11.77 28.37
C HIS A 263 -47.26 12.72 27.20
#